data_AF-A0A132B3A1-F1
#
_entry.id   AF-A0A132B3A1-F1
#
_cell.length_a   1.000
_cell.length_b   1.000
_cell.length_c   1.000
_cell.angle_alpha   90.00
_cell.angle_beta   90.00
_cell.angle_gamma   90.00
#
_symmetry.space_group_name_H-M   'P 1'
#
loop_
_entity.id
_entity.type
_entity.pdbx_description
1 polymer ?
#
loop_
_entity_poly.entity_id
_entity_poly.type
_entity_poly.pdbx_seq_one_letter_code
_entity_poly.pdbx_strand_id
1 'polypeptide(L)'
;MSSTGSTDHSQTNSPSENPSGTQNESASTSTTQAESSSSSSKPSPKCDTCGKQGDTLKECIKCHSVTYCSKDCQKADFKNHKKVCAKMAQEYAKNADFKMASRTAPSEGHRGGLQKWQFDT
;
A
#
# COMPACT_ATOMS: atom_id res chain seq x y z
N MET A 1 31.63 54.38 25.58
CA MET A 1 31.10 53.48 24.54
C MET A 1 31.06 52.09 25.16
N SER A 2 29.97 51.64 25.82
CA SER A 2 28.60 51.45 25.32
C SER A 2 28.66 50.46 24.13
N SER A 3 28.08 49.25 24.10
CA SER A 3 27.07 48.61 24.94
C SER A 3 27.05 47.08 24.70
N THR A 4 26.77 46.33 25.77
CA THR A 4 25.85 45.17 25.91
C THR A 4 25.71 44.11 24.80
N GLY A 5 25.76 42.84 25.22
CA GLY A 5 25.18 41.72 24.47
C GLY A 5 25.38 40.34 25.09
N SER A 6 25.09 40.16 26.39
CA SER A 6 25.00 38.82 27.00
C SER A 6 23.69 38.18 26.57
N THR A 7 23.74 37.09 25.80
CA THR A 7 22.58 36.22 25.55
C THR A 7 22.74 34.96 26.39
N ASP A 8 21.96 34.95 27.48
CA ASP A 8 21.63 33.81 28.32
C ASP A 8 21.05 32.66 27.46
N HIS A 9 21.68 31.48 27.51
CA HIS A 9 21.04 30.25 27.07
C HIS A 9 20.54 29.51 28.30
N SER A 10 19.25 29.73 28.57
CA SER A 10 18.48 29.06 29.59
C SER A 10 18.47 27.54 29.40
N GLN A 11 18.55 26.88 30.55
CA GLN A 11 18.50 25.46 30.79
C GLN A 11 17.20 24.84 30.22
N THR A 12 17.32 23.71 29.51
CA THR A 12 16.24 22.72 29.47
C THR A 12 16.75 21.41 30.08
N ASN A 13 16.11 21.06 31.18
CA ASN A 13 16.37 19.90 32.00
C ASN A 13 15.39 18.80 31.58
N SER A 14 15.92 17.66 31.12
CA SER A 14 15.38 16.29 31.23
C SER A 14 14.03 15.93 30.55
N PRO A 15 13.72 14.63 30.30
CA PRO A 15 14.37 13.42 30.82
C PRO A 15 14.81 12.37 29.77
N SER A 16 16.00 11.80 30.00
CA SER A 16 16.33 10.43 29.58
C SER A 16 15.81 9.49 30.66
N GLU A 17 14.73 8.78 30.36
CA GLU A 17 14.28 7.63 31.14
C GLU A 17 14.64 6.33 30.40
N ASN A 18 15.10 5.39 31.20
CA ASN A 18 15.85 4.18 30.87
C ASN A 18 15.06 3.13 30.08
N PRO A 19 15.77 2.17 29.44
CA PRO A 19 15.18 0.96 28.89
C PRO A 19 14.85 -0.02 30.03
N SER A 20 13.71 -0.69 29.97
CA SER A 20 13.58 -1.98 30.64
C SER A 20 12.48 -2.81 30.00
N GLY A 21 12.84 -4.06 29.69
CA GLY A 21 11.89 -5.09 29.35
C GLY A 21 11.22 -5.69 30.57
N THR A 22 10.18 -6.43 30.21
CA THR A 22 9.70 -7.70 30.81
C THR A 22 8.60 -7.60 31.87
N GLN A 23 7.64 -8.52 31.68
CA GLN A 23 6.79 -9.29 32.62
C GLN A 23 5.76 -8.55 33.49
N ASN A 24 4.54 -9.03 33.76
CA ASN A 24 3.58 -10.04 33.26
C ASN A 24 2.39 -10.03 34.27
N GLU A 25 1.18 -10.44 33.86
CA GLU A 25 0.06 -10.99 34.70
C GLU A 25 -0.59 -10.10 35.80
N SER A 26 -1.81 -10.27 36.32
CA SER A 26 -3.09 -10.96 35.99
C SER A 26 -4.02 -10.65 37.18
N ALA A 27 -5.25 -10.15 36.97
CA ALA A 27 -6.43 -10.34 37.85
C ALA A 27 -7.65 -9.58 37.28
N SER A 28 -8.52 -10.27 36.55
CA SER A 28 -9.82 -10.75 37.06
C SER A 28 -11.00 -9.78 36.82
N THR A 29 -11.43 -9.70 35.57
CA THR A 29 -12.85 -9.50 35.22
C THR A 29 -13.29 -10.70 34.39
N SER A 30 -13.64 -11.76 35.10
CA SER A 30 -14.27 -12.96 34.54
C SER A 30 -15.72 -12.65 34.20
N THR A 31 -16.04 -12.51 32.92
CA THR A 31 -17.40 -12.75 32.41
C THR A 31 -17.32 -13.13 30.93
N THR A 32 -17.73 -14.37 30.70
CA THR A 32 -18.16 -14.99 29.43
C THR A 32 -17.12 -15.12 28.33
N GLN A 33 -16.37 -16.22 28.42
CA GLN A 33 -16.12 -17.04 27.24
C GLN A 33 -17.46 -17.55 26.70
N ALA A 34 -17.75 -17.22 25.45
CA ALA A 34 -18.71 -17.94 24.63
C ALA A 34 -18.07 -18.09 23.25
N GLU A 35 -17.48 -19.26 23.05
CA GLU A 35 -17.39 -19.97 21.79
C GLU A 35 -18.56 -19.60 20.87
N SER A 36 -18.30 -19.14 19.65
CA SER A 36 -19.24 -19.30 18.53
C SER A 36 -18.66 -18.78 17.21
N SER A 37 -18.30 -19.74 16.36
CA SER A 37 -18.82 -19.79 15.00
C SER A 37 -18.16 -18.91 13.95
N SER A 38 -17.12 -19.48 13.34
CA SER A 38 -16.92 -19.51 11.89
C SER A 38 -18.05 -18.86 11.09
N SER A 39 -17.82 -17.64 10.63
CA SER A 39 -18.61 -17.03 9.57
C SER A 39 -17.61 -16.43 8.60
N SER A 40 -17.22 -17.24 7.61
CA SER A 40 -16.30 -16.92 6.52
C SER A 40 -16.88 -15.83 5.61
N SER A 41 -17.04 -14.63 6.15
CA SER A 41 -17.49 -13.45 5.43
C SER A 41 -16.26 -12.89 4.72
N LYS A 42 -16.12 -13.23 3.43
CA LYS A 42 -15.10 -12.64 2.55
C LYS A 42 -15.11 -11.12 2.76
N PRO A 43 -13.96 -10.47 3.02
CA PRO A 43 -13.94 -9.03 3.24
C PRO A 43 -14.48 -8.35 1.99
N SER A 44 -15.63 -7.68 2.13
CA SER A 44 -16.20 -6.90 1.05
C SER A 44 -15.26 -5.73 0.74
N PRO A 45 -14.93 -5.50 -0.55
CA PRO A 45 -13.99 -4.46 -0.91
C PRO A 45 -14.58 -3.09 -0.53
N LYS A 46 -13.81 -2.31 0.24
CA LYS A 46 -14.17 -0.97 0.68
C LYS A 46 -13.16 0.04 0.18
N CYS A 47 -13.59 1.29 0.03
CA CYS A 47 -12.71 2.36 -0.41
C CYS A 47 -11.70 2.67 0.70
N ASP A 48 -10.40 2.60 0.42
CA ASP A 48 -9.36 2.86 1.41
C ASP A 48 -9.39 4.32 1.91
N THR A 49 -9.73 5.26 1.03
CA THR A 49 -9.76 6.69 1.37
C THR A 49 -10.99 7.12 2.16
N CYS A 50 -12.17 6.60 1.82
CA CYS A 50 -13.43 7.12 2.35
C CYS A 50 -14.29 6.07 3.07
N GLY A 51 -13.81 4.84 3.19
CA GLY A 51 -14.45 3.73 3.91
C GLY A 51 -15.73 3.20 3.27
N LYS A 52 -16.27 3.85 2.24
CA LYS A 52 -17.52 3.45 1.59
C LYS A 52 -17.34 2.13 0.84
N GLN A 53 -18.27 1.22 1.09
CA GLN A 53 -18.51 0.08 0.22
C GLN A 53 -19.23 0.57 -1.02
N GLY A 54 -18.91 -0.04 -2.16
CA GLY A 54 -19.56 0.28 -3.41
C GLY A 54 -19.54 -0.92 -4.33
N ASP A 55 -20.53 -1.00 -5.20
CA ASP A 55 -20.62 -2.10 -6.17
C ASP A 55 -19.50 -2.03 -7.22
N THR A 56 -18.97 -0.81 -7.47
CA THR A 56 -17.97 -0.56 -8.51
C THR A 56 -16.69 0.04 -7.94
N LEU A 57 -15.98 -0.72 -7.11
CA LEU A 57 -14.65 -0.32 -6.65
C LEU A 57 -13.58 -0.61 -7.71
N LYS A 58 -12.69 0.35 -7.91
CA LYS A 58 -11.55 0.24 -8.82
C LYS A 58 -10.29 0.01 -8.00
N GLU A 59 -9.57 -1.04 -8.33
CA GLU A 59 -8.23 -1.29 -7.78
C GLU A 59 -7.19 -0.34 -8.38
N CYS A 60 -6.10 -0.14 -7.66
CA CYS A 60 -4.97 0.62 -8.15
C CYS A 60 -4.30 -0.11 -9.33
N ILE A 61 -4.30 0.48 -10.52
CA ILE A 61 -3.75 -0.11 -11.77
C ILE A 61 -2.26 -0.49 -11.66
N LYS A 62 -1.52 0.10 -10.71
CA LYS A 62 -0.08 -0.19 -10.56
C LYS A 62 0.19 -1.40 -9.69
N CYS A 63 -0.51 -1.50 -8.55
CA CYS A 63 -0.20 -2.48 -7.53
C CYS A 63 -1.33 -3.45 -7.21
N HIS A 64 -2.54 -3.17 -7.70
CA HIS A 64 -3.74 -4.01 -7.56
C HIS A 64 -4.08 -4.39 -6.10
N SER A 65 -3.47 -3.73 -5.11
CA SER A 65 -3.53 -4.11 -3.70
C SER A 65 -4.55 -3.31 -2.88
N VAL A 66 -4.96 -2.15 -3.37
CA VAL A 66 -5.92 -1.26 -2.69
C VAL A 66 -7.04 -0.87 -3.66
N THR A 67 -8.23 -0.68 -3.12
CA THR A 67 -9.45 -0.38 -3.87
C THR A 67 -10.02 0.98 -3.51
N TYR A 68 -10.49 1.71 -4.52
CA TYR A 68 -11.08 3.03 -4.39
C TYR A 68 -12.43 3.10 -5.10
N CYS A 69 -13.39 3.83 -4.55
CA CYS A 69 -14.67 4.05 -5.22
C CYS A 69 -14.56 5.01 -6.43
N SER A 70 -13.57 5.92 -6.41
CA SER A 70 -13.41 6.98 -7.41
C SER A 70 -11.95 7.35 -7.62
N LYS A 71 -11.63 7.96 -8.79
CA LYS A 71 -10.29 8.52 -9.06
C LYS A 71 -9.91 9.64 -8.09
N ASP A 72 -10.90 10.35 -7.56
CA ASP A 72 -10.67 11.41 -6.58
C ASP A 72 -10.12 10.84 -5.27
N CYS A 73 -10.72 9.77 -4.75
CA CYS A 73 -10.23 9.03 -3.60
C CYS A 73 -8.80 8.51 -3.80
N GLN A 74 -8.53 7.92 -4.98
CA GLN A 74 -7.17 7.49 -5.32
C GLN A 74 -6.16 8.65 -5.30
N LYS A 75 -6.51 9.84 -5.81
CA LYS A 75 -5.63 11.03 -5.80
C LYS A 75 -5.41 11.57 -4.40
N ALA A 76 -6.44 11.56 -3.56
CA ALA A 76 -6.33 11.99 -2.16
C ALA A 76 -5.34 11.11 -1.37
N ASP A 77 -5.43 9.79 -1.55
CA ASP A 77 -4.52 8.84 -0.89
C ASP A 77 -3.13 8.72 -1.56
N PHE A 78 -2.99 9.17 -2.82
CA PHE A 78 -1.76 9.01 -3.62
C PHE A 78 -0.47 9.42 -2.90
N LYS A 79 -0.47 10.49 -2.10
CA LYS A 79 0.73 10.96 -1.37
C LYS A 79 1.22 9.94 -0.33
N ASN A 80 0.28 9.28 0.35
CA ASN A 80 0.55 8.26 1.36
C ASN A 80 0.78 6.91 0.67
N HIS A 81 -0.10 6.54 -0.25
CA HIS A 81 -0.04 5.30 -1.00
C HIS A 81 1.22 5.16 -1.84
N LYS A 82 1.74 6.20 -2.49
CA LYS A 82 2.90 6.11 -3.41
C LYS A 82 4.11 5.42 -2.78
N LYS A 83 4.33 5.61 -1.46
CA LYS A 83 5.44 5.00 -0.72
C LYS A 83 5.35 3.47 -0.68
N VAL A 84 4.14 2.94 -0.54
CA VAL A 84 3.87 1.49 -0.48
C VAL A 84 3.49 0.92 -1.85
N CYS A 85 2.94 1.74 -2.74
CA CYS A 85 2.50 1.39 -4.08
C CYS A 85 3.60 0.74 -4.90
N ALA A 86 4.81 1.30 -4.85
CA ALA A 86 5.96 0.76 -5.59
C ALA A 86 6.32 -0.66 -5.10
N LYS A 87 6.37 -0.89 -3.79
CA LYS A 87 6.64 -2.21 -3.21
C LYS A 87 5.55 -3.20 -3.59
N MET A 88 4.29 -2.83 -3.40
CA MET A 88 3.15 -3.69 -3.72
C MET A 88 3.05 -4.01 -5.22
N ALA A 89 3.40 -3.06 -6.09
CA ALA A 89 3.46 -3.30 -7.54
C ALA A 89 4.53 -4.33 -7.92
N GLN A 90 5.69 -4.31 -7.24
CA GLN A 90 6.72 -5.32 -7.44
C GLN A 90 6.24 -6.71 -6.98
N GLU A 91 5.58 -6.79 -5.82
CA GLU A 91 4.99 -8.04 -5.35
C GLU A 91 3.92 -8.55 -6.32
N TYR A 92 3.00 -7.68 -6.76
CA TYR A 92 2.02 -8.05 -7.78
C TYR A 92 2.70 -8.53 -9.08
N ALA A 93 3.78 -7.90 -9.54
CA ALA A 93 4.50 -8.36 -10.74
C ALA A 93 5.19 -9.72 -10.55
N LYS A 94 5.63 -10.06 -9.34
CA LYS A 94 6.22 -11.37 -9.01
C LYS A 94 5.16 -12.47 -8.89
N ASN A 95 4.01 -12.12 -8.32
CA ASN A 95 2.90 -13.04 -8.03
C ASN A 95 1.85 -13.11 -9.13
N ALA A 96 1.86 -12.17 -10.08
CA ALA A 96 1.12 -12.25 -11.32
C ALA A 96 1.75 -13.38 -12.13
N ASP A 97 1.38 -14.60 -11.74
CA ASP A 97 1.63 -15.82 -12.48
C ASP A 97 1.23 -15.50 -13.91
N PHE A 98 2.22 -15.58 -14.79
CA PHE A 98 2.07 -15.35 -16.20
C PHE A 98 1.14 -16.44 -16.71
N LYS A 99 -0.17 -16.26 -16.56
CA LYS A 99 -1.14 -16.66 -17.57
C LYS A 99 -0.85 -15.77 -18.78
N MET A 100 0.33 -15.99 -19.38
CA MET A 100 0.48 -16.05 -20.81
C MET A 100 -0.72 -16.88 -21.24
N ALA A 101 -1.77 -16.20 -21.69
CA ALA A 101 -2.66 -16.79 -22.67
C ALA A 101 -1.69 -17.43 -23.65
N SER A 102 -1.63 -18.77 -23.59
CA SER A 102 -0.70 -19.58 -24.34
C SER A 102 -0.56 -18.90 -25.67
N ARG A 103 0.63 -18.33 -25.94
CA ARG A 103 1.01 -18.05 -27.30
C ARG A 103 1.05 -19.44 -27.91
N THR A 104 -0.10 -19.98 -28.28
CA THR A 104 -0.19 -21.07 -29.23
C THR A 104 0.69 -20.56 -30.34
N ALA A 105 1.82 -21.23 -30.53
CA ALA A 105 2.81 -20.87 -31.53
C ALA A 105 2.02 -20.50 -32.80
N PRO A 106 2.24 -19.32 -33.41
CA PRO A 106 1.56 -19.02 -34.65
C PRO A 106 1.88 -20.17 -35.59
N SER A 107 0.85 -20.96 -35.91
CA SER A 107 0.94 -22.01 -36.90
C SER A 107 1.56 -21.39 -38.13
N GLU A 108 2.71 -21.95 -38.50
CA GLU A 108 3.50 -21.64 -39.69
C GLU A 108 2.61 -21.23 -40.86
N GLY A 109 2.62 -19.94 -41.24
CA GLY A 109 1.77 -19.47 -42.34
C GLY A 109 1.55 -17.97 -42.54
N HIS A 110 1.94 -17.07 -41.64
CA HIS A 110 1.76 -15.62 -41.86
C HIS A 110 3.09 -14.90 -42.09
N ARG A 111 3.56 -14.92 -43.34
CA ARG A 111 4.59 -14.00 -43.84
C ARG A 111 3.94 -12.67 -44.24
N GLY A 112 3.94 -11.70 -43.35
CA GLY A 112 3.62 -10.30 -43.69
C GLY A 112 3.50 -9.45 -42.44
N GLY A 113 4.19 -8.34 -42.26
CA GLY A 113 5.21 -7.67 -43.05
C GLY A 113 5.63 -6.44 -42.25
N LEU A 114 6.92 -6.31 -41.94
CA LEU A 114 7.48 -5.11 -41.29
C LEU A 114 8.88 -4.88 -41.84
N GLN A 115 8.95 -4.62 -43.15
CA GLN A 115 10.21 -4.49 -43.90
C GLN A 115 10.19 -3.23 -44.75
N LYS A 116 9.99 -2.06 -44.11
CA LYS A 116 10.31 -0.79 -44.75
C LYS A 116 10.50 0.33 -43.73
N TRP A 117 11.68 0.35 -43.11
CA TRP A 117 12.31 1.59 -42.66
C TRP A 117 13.64 1.67 -43.41
N GLN A 118 13.54 1.94 -44.72
CA GLN A 118 14.71 2.25 -45.52
C GLN A 118 14.83 3.77 -45.56
N PHE A 119 15.98 4.25 -45.12
CA PHE A 119 16.35 5.66 -45.04
C PHE A 119 16.33 6.30 -46.44
N ASP A 120 15.81 7.52 -46.47
CA ASP A 120 15.82 8.49 -47.58
C ASP A 120 17.26 9.00 -47.79
N THR A 121 17.83 8.77 -48.98
CA THR A 121 19.02 9.44 -49.54
C THR A 121 18.84 9.62 -51.03
#